data_AF-A0A2U1JGR3-F1
#
_entry.id   AF-A0A2U1JGR3-F1
#
_cell.length_a   1.000
_cell.length_b   1.000
_cell.length_c   1.000
_cell.angle_alpha   90.00
_cell.angle_beta   90.00
_cell.angle_gamma   90.00
#
_symmetry.space_group_name_H-M   'P 1'
#
loop_
_entity.id
_entity.type
_entity.pdbx_description
1 polymer ?
#
loop_
_entity_poly.entity_id
_entity_poly.type
_entity_poly.pdbx_seq_one_letter_code
_entity_poly.pdbx_strand_id
1 'polypeptide(L)'
;GDFLKAQLRPGNVYTSNGVVDFVRPLIEHYNEKFPETIPFLRGDSGFAVPALYDLCEDESVYYVIRLKSNANLQRLADELHPASAPSDTTKTECYYEETEYQAKSWSKPRKV
;
A
#
# COMPACT_ATOMS: atom_id res chain seq x y z
N GLY A 1 7.90 19.95 -2.45
CA GLY A 1 8.20 18.54 -2.17
C GLY A 1 9.61 18.30 -2.64
N ASP A 2 10.44 17.70 -1.79
CA ASP A 2 11.86 17.56 -2.06
C ASP A 2 12.15 16.20 -2.72
N PHE A 3 13.13 16.19 -3.63
CA PHE A 3 13.59 14.97 -4.27
C PHE A 3 14.72 14.36 -3.44
N LEU A 4 14.40 13.30 -2.69
CA LEU A 4 15.32 12.74 -1.70
C LEU A 4 16.22 11.65 -2.28
N LYS A 5 15.69 10.81 -3.19
CA LYS A 5 16.40 9.64 -3.71
C LYS A 5 15.78 9.14 -5.01
N ALA A 6 16.58 8.56 -5.89
CA ALA A 6 16.12 7.76 -7.02
C ALA A 6 17.02 6.56 -7.27
N GLN A 7 16.46 5.53 -7.89
CA GLN A 7 17.17 4.35 -8.32
C GLN A 7 16.60 3.89 -9.66
N LEU A 8 17.46 3.74 -10.66
CA LEU A 8 17.10 3.06 -11.90
C LEU A 8 17.11 1.54 -11.65
N ARG A 9 16.10 0.86 -12.16
CA ARG A 9 16.00 -0.60 -12.08
C ARG A 9 16.20 -1.21 -13.47
N PRO A 10 16.84 -2.39 -13.55
CA PRO A 10 16.83 -3.18 -14.78
C PRO A 10 15.39 -3.43 -15.27
N GLY A 11 15.17 -3.36 -16.59
CA GLY A 11 13.83 -3.53 -17.17
C GLY A 11 13.23 -4.94 -17.06
N ASN A 12 14.00 -5.91 -16.55
CA ASN A 12 13.61 -7.31 -16.39
C ASN A 12 13.32 -7.70 -14.93
N VAL A 13 13.41 -6.77 -13.98
CA VAL A 13 13.06 -7.02 -12.58
C VAL A 13 11.77 -6.29 -12.22
N TYR A 14 11.01 -6.85 -11.29
CA TYR A 14 9.78 -6.23 -10.83
C TYR A 14 10.06 -4.93 -10.06
N THR A 15 9.13 -3.98 -10.12
CA THR A 15 9.33 -2.64 -9.56
C THR A 15 9.63 -2.63 -8.07
N SER A 16 9.11 -3.55 -7.26
CA SER A 16 9.45 -3.60 -5.83
C SER A 16 10.83 -4.18 -5.51
N ASN A 17 11.58 -4.67 -6.49
CA ASN A 17 12.88 -5.27 -6.25
C ASN A 17 13.83 -4.28 -5.55
N GLY A 18 14.35 -4.69 -4.39
CA GLY A 18 15.22 -3.86 -3.54
C GLY A 18 14.54 -2.66 -2.88
N VAL A 19 13.20 -2.58 -2.86
CA VAL A 19 12.49 -1.41 -2.29
C VAL A 19 12.77 -1.22 -0.80
N VAL A 20 12.86 -2.31 -0.02
CA VAL A 20 13.11 -2.26 1.42
C VAL A 20 14.47 -1.60 1.68
N ASP A 21 15.53 -2.10 1.04
CA ASP A 21 16.88 -1.55 1.16
C ASP A 21 16.96 -0.10 0.64
N PHE A 22 16.14 0.22 -0.36
CA PHE A 22 16.06 1.57 -0.90
C PHE A 22 15.43 2.56 0.09
N VAL A 23 14.33 2.19 0.74
CA VAL A 23 13.51 3.07 1.59
C VAL A 23 13.95 3.08 3.05
N ARG A 24 14.42 1.96 3.60
CA ARG A 24 14.79 1.81 5.02
C ARG A 24 15.72 2.92 5.53
N PRO A 25 16.85 3.25 4.87
CA PRO A 25 17.75 4.28 5.37
C PRO A 25 17.10 5.68 5.43
N LEU A 26 16.09 5.92 4.59
CA LEU A 26 15.34 7.17 4.62
C LEU A 26 14.41 7.20 5.83
N ILE A 27 13.65 6.12 6.06
CA ILE A 27 12.76 6.01 7.22
C ILE A 27 13.55 6.17 8.51
N GLU A 28 14.63 5.40 8.69
CA GLU A 28 15.50 5.43 9.87
C GLU A 28 16.03 6.85 10.12
N HIS A 29 16.56 7.53 9.08
CA HIS A 29 17.07 8.89 9.21
C HIS A 29 16.02 9.89 9.68
N TYR A 30 14.79 9.84 9.14
CA TYR A 30 13.74 10.79 9.52
C TYR A 30 13.14 10.46 10.88
N ASN A 31 13.01 9.18 11.23
CA ASN A 31 12.59 8.77 12.58
C ASN A 31 13.59 9.23 13.65
N GLU A 32 14.89 9.09 13.40
CA GLU A 32 15.94 9.57 14.31
C GLU A 32 15.96 11.11 14.42
N LYS A 33 15.82 11.80 13.29
CA LYS A 33 15.91 13.27 13.24
C LYS A 33 14.65 13.97 13.74
N PHE A 34 13.49 13.34 13.60
CA PHE A 34 12.19 13.90 13.96
C PHE A 34 11.36 12.89 14.76
N PRO A 35 11.78 12.53 15.98
CA PRO A 35 11.17 11.45 16.77
C PRO A 35 9.71 11.72 17.19
N GLU A 36 9.27 12.98 17.18
CA GLU A 36 7.89 13.36 17.49
C GLU A 36 6.97 13.33 16.25
N THR A 37 7.53 13.05 15.06
CA THR A 37 6.78 12.98 13.80
C THR A 37 6.65 11.53 13.39
N ILE A 38 5.44 11.11 13.02
CA ILE A 38 5.19 9.78 12.47
C ILE A 38 5.16 9.89 10.95
N PRO A 39 6.12 9.29 10.22
CA PRO A 39 6.12 9.33 8.77
C PRO A 39 4.90 8.61 8.17
N PHE A 40 4.56 9.01 6.94
CA PHE A 40 3.49 8.37 6.18
C PHE A 40 4.01 7.98 4.79
N LEU A 41 4.08 6.68 4.52
CA LEU A 41 4.49 6.12 3.23
C LEU A 41 3.28 5.94 2.31
N ARG A 42 3.38 6.44 1.07
CA ARG A 42 2.40 6.17 0.00
C ARG A 42 3.07 5.45 -1.15
N GLY A 43 2.44 4.39 -1.63
CA GLY A 43 2.92 3.60 -2.76
C GLY A 43 1.81 3.17 -3.70
N ASP A 44 2.14 2.99 -4.98
CA ASP A 44 1.25 2.32 -5.92
C ASP A 44 1.38 0.79 -5.83
N SER A 45 0.59 0.07 -6.62
CA SER A 45 0.55 -1.40 -6.59
C SER A 45 1.84 -2.11 -6.96
N GLY A 46 2.78 -1.45 -7.64
CA GLY A 46 4.12 -1.97 -7.88
C GLY A 46 4.97 -2.11 -6.63
N PHE A 47 4.55 -1.51 -5.51
CA PHE A 47 5.20 -1.58 -4.20
C PHE A 47 4.43 -2.41 -3.17
N ALA A 48 3.37 -3.08 -3.58
CA ALA A 48 2.54 -3.93 -2.72
C ALA A 48 3.24 -5.25 -2.37
N VAL A 49 4.33 -5.18 -1.61
CA VAL A 49 5.11 -6.34 -1.15
C VAL A 49 5.12 -6.50 0.36
N PRO A 50 5.03 -7.74 0.89
CA PRO A 50 4.94 -8.00 2.33
C PRO A 50 6.06 -7.33 3.13
N ALA A 51 7.29 -7.46 2.65
CA ALA A 51 8.48 -6.94 3.32
C ALA A 51 8.48 -5.40 3.47
N LEU A 52 7.78 -4.66 2.61
CA LEU A 52 7.63 -3.21 2.76
C LEU A 52 6.60 -2.86 3.83
N TYR A 53 5.52 -3.63 3.93
CA TYR A 53 4.55 -3.46 5.02
C TYR A 53 5.20 -3.77 6.37
N ASP A 54 5.95 -4.88 6.45
CA ASP A 54 6.66 -5.29 7.65
C ASP A 54 7.67 -4.20 8.07
N LEU A 55 8.45 -3.64 7.12
CA LEU A 55 9.33 -2.49 7.39
C LEU A 55 8.56 -1.29 7.99
N CYS A 56 7.44 -0.91 7.37
CA CYS A 56 6.66 0.22 7.88
C CYS A 56 6.13 -0.04 9.30
N GLU A 57 5.69 -1.26 9.59
CA GLU A 57 5.17 -1.64 10.90
C GLU A 57 6.27 -1.69 11.96
N ASP A 58 7.45 -2.23 11.62
CA ASP A 58 8.61 -2.30 12.51
C ASP A 58 9.14 -0.90 12.87
N GLU A 59 9.15 0.01 11.90
CA GLU A 59 9.63 1.40 12.06
C GLU A 59 8.54 2.38 12.52
N SER A 60 7.36 1.89 12.92
CA SER A 60 6.21 2.71 13.33
C SER A 60 5.80 3.79 12.31
N VAL A 61 5.82 3.45 11.03
CA VAL A 61 5.43 4.31 9.90
C VAL A 61 4.02 3.95 9.41
N TYR A 62 3.15 4.95 9.29
CA TYR A 62 1.86 4.75 8.63
C TYR A 62 2.06 4.52 7.13
N TYR A 63 1.22 3.69 6.52
CA TYR A 63 1.29 3.47 5.08
C TYR A 63 -0.07 3.30 4.42
N VAL A 64 -0.14 3.73 3.17
CA VAL A 64 -1.20 3.36 2.22
C VAL A 64 -0.54 2.95 0.92
N ILE A 65 -0.69 1.67 0.57
CA ILE A 65 -0.17 1.12 -0.67
C ILE A 65 -1.32 0.49 -1.41
N ARG A 66 -1.58 0.99 -2.63
CA ARG A 66 -2.67 0.47 -3.47
C ARG A 66 -2.42 -1.00 -3.77
N LEU A 67 -3.41 -1.87 -3.57
CA LEU A 67 -3.33 -3.25 -4.06
C LEU A 67 -3.73 -3.34 -5.53
N LYS A 68 -3.12 -4.26 -6.28
CA LYS A 68 -3.59 -4.59 -7.63
C LYS A 68 -4.91 -5.34 -7.52
N SER A 69 -5.93 -4.90 -8.28
CA SER A 69 -7.22 -5.58 -8.36
C SER A 69 -7.02 -7.06 -8.74
N ASN A 70 -7.72 -7.94 -8.05
CA ASN A 70 -7.70 -9.38 -8.28
C ASN A 70 -9.05 -9.99 -7.85
N ALA A 71 -9.31 -11.23 -8.27
CA ALA A 71 -10.58 -11.91 -8.05
C ALA A 71 -10.98 -12.03 -6.58
N ASN A 72 -10.03 -12.16 -5.65
CA ASN A 72 -10.35 -12.24 -4.22
C ASN A 72 -10.81 -10.88 -3.67
N LEU A 73 -10.13 -9.80 -4.04
CA LEU A 73 -10.52 -8.45 -3.63
C LEU A 73 -11.84 -8.02 -4.28
N GLN A 74 -12.09 -8.42 -5.53
CA GLN A 74 -13.37 -8.15 -6.21
C GLN A 74 -14.52 -8.87 -5.51
N ARG A 75 -14.37 -10.16 -5.21
CA ARG A 75 -15.36 -10.92 -4.44
C ARG A 75 -15.61 -10.31 -3.06
N LEU A 76 -14.55 -9.88 -2.37
CA LEU A 76 -14.68 -9.22 -1.07
C LEU A 76 -15.43 -7.88 -1.19
N ALA A 77 -15.15 -7.10 -2.23
CA ALA A 77 -15.88 -5.86 -2.50
C ALA A 77 -17.37 -6.13 -2.79
N ASP A 78 -17.68 -7.15 -3.58
CA ASP A 78 -19.07 -7.55 -3.87
C ASP A 78 -19.81 -8.06 -2.61
N GLU A 79 -19.11 -8.71 -1.68
CA GLU A 79 -19.66 -9.17 -0.40
C GLU A 79 -19.95 -8.00 0.55
N LEU A 80 -19.07 -7.00 0.60
CA LEU A 80 -19.23 -5.82 1.45
C LEU A 80 -20.26 -4.85 0.89
N HIS A 81 -20.25 -4.65 -0.43
CA HIS A 81 -21.14 -3.75 -1.14
C HIS A 81 -21.63 -4.40 -2.44
N PRO A 82 -22.69 -5.23 -2.37
CA PRO A 82 -23.27 -5.86 -3.54
C PRO A 82 -23.70 -4.84 -4.58
N ALA A 83 -23.40 -5.09 -5.85
CA ALA A 83 -23.77 -4.20 -6.93
C ALA A 83 -25.29 -3.94 -6.95
N SER A 84 -25.68 -2.69 -6.75
CA SER A 84 -27.06 -2.21 -6.94
C SER A 84 -27.21 -1.53 -8.30
N ALA A 85 -28.43 -1.49 -8.82
CA ALA A 85 -28.73 -0.65 -9.98
C ALA A 85 -28.41 0.82 -9.62
N PRO A 86 -27.63 1.55 -10.46
CA PRO A 86 -27.28 2.92 -10.17
C PRO A 86 -28.55 3.78 -10.09
N SER A 87 -28.58 4.69 -9.13
CA SER A 87 -29.74 5.57 -8.93
C SER A 87 -29.89 6.57 -10.07
N ASP A 88 -28.77 6.97 -10.68
CA ASP A 88 -28.67 7.89 -11.79
C ASP A 88 -27.49 7.50 -12.70
N THR A 89 -27.78 6.99 -13.90
CA THR A 89 -26.76 6.51 -14.86
C THR A 89 -25.87 7.62 -15.43
N THR A 90 -26.19 8.90 -15.17
CA THR A 90 -25.36 10.04 -15.60
C THR A 90 -24.26 10.38 -14.59
N LYS A 91 -24.30 9.78 -13.39
CA LYS A 91 -23.36 10.05 -12.30
C LYS A 91 -22.53 8.81 -11.98
N THR A 92 -21.25 9.05 -11.70
CA THR A 92 -20.38 8.02 -11.15
C THR A 92 -20.60 7.94 -9.65
N GLU A 93 -21.02 6.78 -9.16
CA GLU A 93 -21.10 6.46 -7.73
C GLU A 93 -19.77 5.80 -7.31
N CYS A 94 -19.22 6.21 -6.17
CA CYS A 94 -18.00 5.65 -5.61
C CYS A 94 -18.22 5.36 -4.13
N TYR A 95 -17.95 4.12 -3.74
CA TYR A 95 -18.14 3.62 -2.38
C TYR A 95 -16.79 3.22 -1.80
N TYR A 96 -16.66 3.42 -0.50
CA TYR A 96 -15.46 3.05 0.25
C TYR A 96 -15.90 2.20 1.42
N GLU A 97 -15.33 1.01 1.51
CA GLU A 97 -15.52 0.09 2.62
C GLU A 97 -14.15 -0.19 3.23
N GLU A 98 -14.13 -0.58 4.50
CA GLU A 98 -12.91 -0.95 5.21
C GLU A 98 -13.07 -2.38 5.73
N THR A 99 -12.07 -3.22 5.50
CA THR A 99 -12.09 -4.62 5.93
C THR A 99 -10.71 -5.13 6.30
N GLU A 100 -10.65 -6.23 7.06
CA GLU A 100 -9.41 -6.97 7.26
C GLU A 100 -9.22 -8.00 6.14
N TYR A 101 -8.06 -7.95 5.49
CA TYR A 101 -7.69 -8.86 4.43
C TYR A 101 -6.27 -9.38 4.63
N GLN A 102 -6.06 -10.67 4.34
CA GLN A 102 -4.75 -11.30 4.37
C GLN A 102 -4.48 -12.01 3.06
N ALA A 103 -3.54 -11.49 2.26
CA ALA A 103 -3.04 -12.25 1.13
C ALA A 103 -2.20 -13.43 1.62
N LYS A 104 -2.12 -14.51 0.83
CA LYS A 104 -1.37 -15.73 1.19
C LYS A 104 0.10 -15.48 1.53
N SER A 105 0.72 -14.47 0.93
CA SER A 105 2.11 -14.11 1.16
C SER A 105 2.32 -13.24 2.40
N TRP A 106 1.25 -12.84 3.10
CA TRP A 106 1.30 -11.96 4.25
C TRP A 106 1.35 -12.78 5.54
N SER A 107 2.22 -12.36 6.45
CA SER A 107 2.38 -12.97 7.79
C SER A 107 1.16 -12.76 8.69
N LYS A 108 0.42 -11.66 8.50
CA LYS A 108 -0.73 -11.23 9.31
C LYS A 108 -1.76 -10.48 8.46
N PRO A 109 -3.04 -10.43 8.88
CA PRO A 109 -4.05 -9.62 8.23
C PRO A 109 -3.72 -8.13 8.32
N ARG A 110 -4.17 -7.37 7.33
CA ARG A 110 -4.05 -5.92 7.27
C ARG A 110 -5.36 -5.32 6.82
N LYS A 111 -5.54 -4.06 7.16
CA LYS A 111 -6.68 -3.25 6.77
C LYS A 111 -6.59 -2.88 5.29
N VAL A 112 -7.67 -3.08 4.54
CA VAL A 112 -7.77 -2.80 3.10
C VAL A 112 -9.06 -2.06 2.80
#